data_AF-A0A378N652-F1
#
_entry.id   AF-A0A378N652-F1
#
_cell.length_a   1.000
_cell.length_b   1.000
_cell.length_c   1.000
_cell.angle_alpha   90.00
_cell.angle_beta   90.00
_cell.angle_gamma   90.00
#
_symmetry.space_group_name_H-M   'P 1'
#
loop_
_entity.id
_entity.type
_entity.pdbx_description
1 polymer ?
#
loop_
_entity_poly.entity_id
_entity_poly.type
_entity_poly.pdbx_seq_one_letter_code
_entity_poly.pdbx_strand_id
1 'polypeptide(L)'
;MKKNLITLGLMCLSTITFASDAKLKSQLEKIGATDVKISDSPLTGFKMATSNEGVVYISQDGRYVIQGKVFELKNGKAIDITNQGLFGRIEFIH
;
A
#
# COMPACT_ATOMS: atom_id res chain seq x y z
N MET A 1 17.68 -53.13 -3.21
CA MET A 1 18.02 -52.17 -2.13
C MET A 1 17.33 -50.84 -2.45
N LYS A 2 16.68 -50.26 -1.44
CA LYS A 2 15.81 -49.08 -1.46
C LYS A 2 16.54 -47.81 -1.91
N LYS A 3 15.85 -46.88 -2.56
CA LYS A 3 16.17 -45.43 -2.53
C LYS A 3 14.95 -44.60 -2.96
N ASN A 4 14.03 -44.39 -2.02
CA ASN A 4 12.97 -43.40 -2.14
C ASN A 4 13.60 -42.01 -2.01
N LEU A 5 13.59 -41.22 -3.08
CA LEU A 5 14.03 -39.82 -3.05
C LEU A 5 12.78 -38.92 -2.94
N ILE A 6 12.47 -38.50 -1.72
CA ILE A 6 11.39 -37.56 -1.42
C ILE A 6 11.87 -36.16 -1.84
N THR A 7 11.26 -35.61 -2.88
CA THR A 7 11.47 -34.21 -3.28
C THR A 7 10.38 -33.36 -2.63
N LEU A 8 10.73 -32.69 -1.53
CA LEU A 8 9.86 -31.74 -0.84
C LEU A 8 10.04 -30.35 -1.47
N GLY A 9 9.21 -30.03 -2.46
CA GLY A 9 9.18 -28.73 -3.12
C GLY A 9 8.61 -27.66 -2.20
N LEU A 10 9.40 -26.61 -1.97
CA LEU A 10 9.10 -25.41 -1.18
C LEU A 10 7.78 -24.76 -1.65
N MET A 11 6.75 -24.76 -0.80
CA MET A 11 5.55 -23.94 -1.03
C MET A 11 5.88 -22.47 -0.74
N CYS A 12 5.72 -21.61 -1.74
CA CYS A 12 5.79 -20.17 -1.59
C CYS A 12 4.67 -19.68 -0.64
N LEU A 13 5.02 -19.11 0.52
CA LEU A 13 4.07 -18.42 1.39
C LEU A 13 3.77 -17.03 0.82
N SER A 14 2.75 -16.91 -0.01
CA SER A 14 2.27 -15.62 -0.54
C SER A 14 0.94 -15.22 0.10
N THR A 15 0.91 -14.81 1.38
CA THR A 15 -0.35 -14.36 2.03
C THR A 15 -0.21 -13.24 3.08
N ILE A 16 0.81 -12.38 3.05
CA ILE A 16 1.00 -11.38 4.12
C ILE A 16 0.25 -10.04 3.92
N THR A 17 -0.37 -9.78 2.77
CA THR A 17 -0.85 -8.42 2.44
C THR A 17 -2.16 -8.00 3.12
N PHE A 18 -3.06 -8.93 3.49
CA PHE A 18 -4.34 -8.54 4.10
C PHE A 18 -4.22 -8.25 5.60
N ALA A 19 -3.36 -9.00 6.30
CA ALA A 19 -3.08 -8.78 7.71
C ALA A 19 -2.31 -7.47 7.94
N SER A 20 -1.46 -7.07 6.99
CA SER A 20 -0.76 -5.78 7.05
C SER A 20 -1.73 -4.61 6.97
N ASP A 21 -2.69 -4.63 6.05
CA ASP A 21 -3.58 -3.48 5.82
C ASP A 21 -4.49 -3.21 7.01
N ALA A 22 -5.00 -4.26 7.68
CA ALA A 22 -5.77 -4.11 8.92
C ALA A 22 -4.94 -3.49 10.05
N LYS A 23 -3.65 -3.86 10.15
CA LYS A 23 -2.72 -3.27 11.13
C LYS A 23 -2.46 -1.79 10.84
N LEU A 24 -2.21 -1.44 9.58
CA LEU A 24 -2.00 -0.06 9.15
C LEU A 24 -3.23 0.80 9.43
N LYS A 25 -4.43 0.30 9.07
CA LYS A 25 -5.71 0.92 9.39
C LYS A 25 -5.86 1.20 10.88
N SER A 26 -5.70 0.18 11.72
CA SER A 26 -5.82 0.31 13.18
C SER A 26 -4.84 1.35 13.74
N GLN A 27 -3.65 1.45 13.17
CA GLN A 27 -2.66 2.39 13.63
C GLN A 27 -3.01 3.84 13.30
N LEU A 28 -3.60 4.08 12.12
CA LEU A 28 -4.11 5.39 11.72
C LEU A 28 -5.34 5.79 12.54
N GLU A 29 -6.25 4.84 12.82
CA GLU A 29 -7.42 5.09 13.67
C GLU A 29 -7.02 5.46 15.11
N LYS A 30 -5.97 4.85 15.65
CA LYS A 30 -5.43 5.17 16.99
C LYS A 30 -4.92 6.60 17.13
N ILE A 31 -4.57 7.26 16.02
CA ILE A 31 -4.10 8.65 16.01
C ILE A 31 -5.18 9.62 15.51
N GLY A 32 -6.43 9.16 15.36
CA GLY A 32 -7.60 10.01 15.09
C GLY A 32 -8.09 10.02 13.65
N ALA A 33 -7.54 9.21 12.74
CA ALA A 33 -8.06 9.11 11.38
C ALA A 33 -9.39 8.34 11.36
N THR A 34 -10.34 8.77 10.52
CA THR A 34 -11.68 8.19 10.41
C THR A 34 -11.99 7.73 8.99
N ASP A 35 -12.83 6.69 8.86
CA ASP A 35 -13.12 6.02 7.57
C ASP A 35 -11.86 5.63 6.76
N VAL A 36 -10.86 5.09 7.46
CA VAL A 36 -9.57 4.74 6.84
C VAL A 36 -9.73 3.60 5.84
N LYS A 37 -9.28 3.84 4.60
CA LYS A 37 -9.18 2.86 3.52
C LYS A 37 -7.73 2.79 3.05
N ILE A 38 -7.15 1.59 3.11
CA ILE A 38 -5.79 1.33 2.63
C ILE A 38 -5.87 0.89 1.17
N SER A 39 -4.98 1.43 0.34
CA SER A 39 -4.81 1.06 -1.07
C SER A 39 -3.33 0.97 -1.42
N ASP A 40 -3.06 0.37 -2.58
CA ASP A 40 -1.70 0.34 -3.11
C ASP A 40 -1.19 1.75 -3.42
N SER A 41 0.13 1.90 -3.29
CA SER A 41 0.84 3.14 -3.56
C SER A 41 1.87 2.92 -4.66
N PRO A 42 2.04 3.87 -5.60
CA PRO A 42 3.18 3.85 -6.52
C PRO A 42 4.52 4.07 -5.82
N LEU A 43 4.52 4.60 -4.58
CA LEU A 43 5.72 4.77 -3.77
C LEU A 43 6.12 3.46 -3.09
N THR A 44 7.26 2.89 -3.49
CA THR A 44 7.81 1.65 -2.93
C THR A 44 7.99 1.73 -1.42
N GLY A 45 7.58 0.68 -0.70
CA GLY A 45 7.69 0.61 0.76
C GLY A 45 6.59 1.36 1.52
N PHE A 46 5.65 1.99 0.80
CA PHE A 46 4.51 2.69 1.38
C PHE A 46 3.19 2.12 0.84
N LYS A 47 2.12 2.35 1.60
CA LYS A 47 0.72 2.20 1.19
C LYS A 47 0.07 3.57 1.20
N MET A 48 -0.96 3.75 0.39
CA MET A 48 -1.78 4.95 0.42
C MET A 48 -2.95 4.70 1.38
N ALA A 49 -3.28 5.69 2.20
CA ALA A 49 -4.44 5.65 3.07
C ALA A 49 -5.31 6.88 2.82
N THR A 50 -6.59 6.66 2.52
CA THR A 50 -7.58 7.72 2.42
C THR A 50 -8.48 7.69 3.64
N SER A 51 -8.79 8.86 4.19
CA SER A 51 -9.61 9.07 5.38
C SER A 51 -10.42 10.36 5.21
N ASN A 52 -11.31 10.68 6.14
CA ASN A 52 -12.00 11.98 6.13
C ASN A 52 -11.04 13.15 6.32
N GLU A 53 -9.88 12.91 6.93
CA GLU A 53 -8.83 13.89 7.19
C GLU A 53 -7.91 14.10 5.97
N GLY A 54 -8.11 13.31 4.90
CA GLY A 54 -7.40 13.42 3.64
C GLY A 54 -6.62 12.16 3.27
N VAL A 55 -5.65 12.36 2.37
CA VAL A 55 -4.80 11.30 1.82
C VAL A 55 -3.42 11.38 2.45
N VAL A 56 -2.93 10.26 2.96
CA VAL A 56 -1.57 10.10 3.47
C VAL A 56 -0.91 8.85 2.93
N TYR A 57 0.41 8.78 3.00
CA TYR A 57 1.16 7.56 2.76
C TYR A 57 1.72 7.03 4.06
N ILE A 58 1.51 5.76 4.34
CA ILE A 58 2.01 5.09 5.53
C ILE A 58 3.04 4.03 5.12
N SER A 59 4.18 3.97 5.79
CA SER A 59 5.19 2.93 5.53
C SER A 59 4.60 1.55 5.82
N GLN A 60 5.05 0.52 5.11
CA GLN A 60 4.52 -0.85 5.29
C GLN A 60 4.73 -1.41 6.70
N ASP A 61 5.73 -0.91 7.44
CA ASP A 61 5.94 -1.24 8.86
C ASP A 61 5.05 -0.43 9.82
N GLY A 62 4.28 0.53 9.29
CA GLY A 62 3.39 1.44 10.00
C GLY A 62 4.08 2.66 10.59
N ARG A 63 5.41 2.70 10.69
CA ARG A 63 6.08 3.64 11.60
C ARG A 63 6.09 5.10 11.14
N TYR A 64 5.96 5.36 9.84
CA TYR A 64 6.12 6.68 9.27
C TYR A 64 4.91 7.05 8.41
N VAL A 65 4.51 8.32 8.50
CA VAL A 65 3.43 8.90 7.70
C VAL A 65 3.97 10.09 6.92
N ILE A 66 3.65 10.16 5.63
CA ILE A 66 3.92 11.30 4.76
C ILE A 66 2.58 11.93 4.38
N GLN A 67 2.44 13.22 4.68
CA GLN A 67 1.29 14.02 4.28
C GLN A 67 1.72 14.96 3.13
N GLY A 68 0.95 14.94 2.04
CA GLY A 68 1.17 15.83 0.89
C GLY A 68 1.27 15.09 -0.43
N LYS A 69 1.72 15.82 -1.45
CA LYS A 69 1.87 15.30 -2.80
C LYS A 69 3.23 14.63 -2.97
N VAL A 70 3.24 13.47 -3.59
CA VAL A 70 4.46 12.79 -4.02
C VAL A 70 4.65 13.04 -5.51
N PHE A 71 5.86 13.47 -5.88
CA PHE A 71 6.22 13.70 -7.28
C PHE A 71 7.30 12.72 -7.72
N GLU A 72 7.07 12.00 -8.81
CA GLU A 72 8.11 11.24 -9.49
C GLU A 72 8.93 12.21 -10.36
N LEU A 73 10.26 12.21 -10.18
CA LEU A 73 11.17 12.97 -11.02
C LEU A 73 11.62 12.09 -12.19
N LYS A 74 11.11 12.37 -13.40
CA LYS A 74 11.37 11.58 -14.60
C LYS A 74 11.54 12.48 -15.80
N ASN A 75 12.58 12.23 -16.60
CA ASN A 75 12.87 12.98 -17.83
C ASN A 75 12.92 14.52 -17.62
N GLY A 76 13.49 14.97 -16.50
CA GLY A 76 13.58 16.39 -16.16
C GLY A 76 12.24 17.05 -15.78
N LYS A 77 11.20 16.26 -15.49
CA LYS A 77 9.87 16.73 -15.07
C LYS A 77 9.49 16.13 -13.72
N ALA A 78 8.68 16.86 -12.95
CA ALA A 78 8.02 16.38 -11.74
C ALA A 78 6.57 15.99 -12.06
N ILE A 79 6.21 14.73 -11.82
CA ILE A 79 4.87 14.19 -12.10
C ILE A 79 4.19 13.86 -10.77
N ASP A 80 3.03 14.45 -10.50
CA ASP A 80 2.27 14.16 -9.26
C ASP A 80 1.69 12.74 -9.32
N ILE A 81 2.25 11.83 -8.53
CA ILE A 81 1.83 10.42 -8.46
C ILE A 81 0.77 10.17 -7.38
N THR A 82 0.40 11.19 -6.62
CA THR A 82 -0.64 11.10 -5.57
C THR A 82 -2.00 10.79 -6.12
N ASN A 83 -2.30 11.37 -7.27
CA ASN A 83 -3.60 11.22 -7.88
C ASN A 83 -3.65 10.06 -8.87
N GLN A 84 -2.52 9.41 -9.21
CA GLN A 84 -2.53 8.29 -10.16
C GLN A 84 -3.39 7.12 -9.65
N GLY A 85 -3.44 6.88 -8.33
CA GLY A 85 -4.36 5.93 -7.72
C GLY A 85 -5.82 6.42 -7.66
N LEU A 86 -6.05 7.74 -7.62
CA LEU A 86 -7.39 8.33 -7.62
C LEU A 86 -8.00 8.39 -9.03
N PHE A 87 -7.20 8.62 -10.08
CA PHE A 87 -7.68 8.70 -11.46
C PHE A 87 -8.31 7.37 -11.93
N GLY A 88 -7.86 6.22 -11.43
CA GLY A 88 -8.52 4.93 -11.68
C GLY A 88 -9.92 4.80 -11.05
N ARG A 89 -10.29 5.67 -10.09
CA ARG A 89 -11.60 5.68 -9.41
C ARG A 89 -12.59 6.70 -10.00
N ILE A 90 -12.14 7.64 -10.83
CA ILE A 90 -13.00 8.63 -11.52
C ILE A 90 -13.46 8.19 -12.92
N GLU A 91 -13.04 7.02 -13.40
CA GLU A 91 -13.44 6.45 -14.70
C GLU A 91 -14.80 5.72 -14.71
N PHE A 92 -15.67 5.95 -13.73
CA PHE A 92 -17.05 5.41 -13.73
C PHE A 92 -18.10 6.49 -13.43
N ILE A 93 -18.15 7.53 -14.28
CA ILE A 93 -19.36 8.31 -14.51
C ILE A 93 -19.38 8.74 -15.99
N HIS A 94 -19.89 7.86 -16.85
CA HIS A 94 -20.49 8.21 -18.15
C HIS A 94 -21.97 7.81 -18.08
#